data_AF-A0A8T1V521-F1
#
_entry.id   AF-A0A8T1V521-F1
#
_cell.length_a   1.000
_cell.length_b   1.000
_cell.length_c   1.000
_cell.angle_alpha   90.00
_cell.angle_beta   90.00
_cell.angle_gamma   90.00
#
_symmetry.space_group_name_H-M   'P 1'
#
loop_
_entity.id
_entity.type
_entity.pdbx_description
1 polymer ?
#
loop_
_entity_poly.entity_id
_entity_poly.type
_entity_poly.pdbx_seq_one_letter_code
_entity_poly.pdbx_strand_id
1 'polypeptide(L)'
;MFVLMLCITNIAFAAVFFFFLASASPNLSIANPICSGSILIFIQFGGFVVTKEQIPDYLIWIYWINPIAWCVCALAVNQYRDSSFDTCVYDGINFFEKYNQTMGDYSLSTFEVSTAKYWLWHGILYMAAAYIFFMFLSYLALEYCRHESPENVVLDTEDKDDITDSYTLARTPRPSPTEGDAILSVVPTSGKHFVPVSVAFKDLWYTVPDPTNPKETIDLLKGISGYARPGTITRS
;
A
#
# COMPACT_ATOMS: atom_id res chain seq x y z
N MET A 1 -12.45 -17.26 25.31
CA MET A 1 -11.09 -17.44 24.74
C MET A 1 -11.07 -17.54 23.22
N PHE A 2 -11.98 -18.30 22.60
CA PHE A 2 -12.08 -18.44 21.14
C PHE A 2 -12.08 -17.11 20.36
N VAL A 3 -12.99 -16.18 20.70
CA VAL A 3 -13.09 -14.87 20.01
C VAL A 3 -11.83 -14.03 20.18
N LEU A 4 -11.18 -14.10 21.35
CA LEU A 4 -9.92 -13.40 21.61
C LEU A 4 -8.78 -13.96 20.76
N MET A 5 -8.66 -15.28 20.63
CA MET A 5 -7.69 -15.92 19.74
C MET A 5 -7.92 -15.49 18.29
N LEU A 6 -9.18 -15.54 17.82
CA LEU A 6 -9.54 -15.11 16.47
C LEU A 6 -9.16 -13.64 16.23
N CYS A 7 -9.52 -12.74 17.15
CA CYS A 7 -9.16 -11.32 17.05
C CYS A 7 -7.64 -11.11 17.04
N ILE A 8 -6.89 -11.80 17.92
CA ILE A 8 -5.43 -11.67 17.97
C ILE A 8 -4.81 -12.16 16.66
N THR A 9 -5.24 -13.30 16.13
CA THR A 9 -4.68 -13.81 14.88
C THR A 9 -5.07 -12.96 13.69
N ASN A 10 -6.31 -12.44 13.65
CA ASN A 10 -6.75 -11.53 12.60
C ASN A 10 -5.97 -10.21 12.64
N ILE A 11 -5.83 -9.58 13.81
CA ILE A 11 -5.08 -8.33 13.95
C ILE A 11 -3.59 -8.56 13.65
N ALA A 12 -2.98 -9.59 14.23
CA ALA A 12 -1.54 -9.82 14.08
C ALA A 12 -1.16 -10.21 12.65
N PHE A 13 -1.96 -11.08 12.00
CA PHE A 13 -1.66 -11.51 10.65
C PHE A 13 -2.16 -10.52 9.60
N ALA A 14 -3.46 -10.18 9.61
CA ALA A 14 -4.02 -9.33 8.57
C ALA A 14 -3.42 -7.92 8.62
N ALA A 15 -3.31 -7.31 9.81
CA ALA A 15 -2.79 -5.95 9.88
C ALA A 15 -1.32 -5.90 9.45
N VAL A 16 -0.46 -6.80 9.94
CA VAL A 16 0.99 -6.69 9.67
C VAL A 16 1.37 -7.23 8.30
N PHE A 17 0.75 -8.32 7.84
CA PHE A 17 1.04 -8.86 6.51
C PHE A 17 0.55 -7.93 5.40
N PHE A 18 -0.68 -7.41 5.50
CA PHE A 18 -1.17 -6.46 4.49
C PHE A 18 -0.45 -5.11 4.59
N PHE A 19 -0.05 -4.67 5.78
CA PHE A 19 0.76 -3.47 5.94
C PHE A 19 2.17 -3.63 5.34
N PHE A 20 2.79 -4.80 5.49
CA PHE A 20 4.04 -5.12 4.80
C PHE A 20 3.87 -5.04 3.28
N LEU A 21 2.84 -5.69 2.72
CA LEU A 21 2.59 -5.66 1.28
C LEU A 21 2.26 -4.24 0.78
N ALA A 22 1.52 -3.45 1.55
CA ALA A 22 1.20 -2.08 1.22
C ALA A 22 2.44 -1.19 1.24
N SER A 23 3.29 -1.30 2.26
CA SER A 23 4.53 -0.52 2.38
C SER A 23 5.58 -0.89 1.33
N ALA A 24 5.63 -2.15 0.92
CA ALA A 24 6.49 -2.62 -0.17
C ALA A 24 5.99 -2.20 -1.57
N SER A 25 4.75 -1.75 -1.69
CA SER A 25 4.14 -1.43 -2.98
C SER A 25 4.25 0.06 -3.35
N PRO A 26 4.53 0.39 -4.63
CA PRO A 26 4.58 1.78 -5.10
C PRO A 26 3.20 2.41 -5.27
N ASN A 27 2.18 1.61 -5.57
CA ASN A 27 0.82 2.05 -5.90
C ASN A 27 -0.24 1.10 -5.36
N LEU A 28 -1.34 1.66 -4.84
CA LEU A 28 -2.43 0.89 -4.25
C LEU A 28 -3.16 -0.02 -5.27
N SER A 29 -3.19 0.40 -6.54
CA SER A 29 -3.75 -0.39 -7.65
C SER A 29 -3.02 -1.71 -7.88
N ILE A 30 -1.73 -1.79 -7.52
CA ILE A 30 -0.92 -3.01 -7.62
C ILE A 30 -0.96 -3.78 -6.29
N ALA A 31 -0.97 -3.07 -5.16
CA ALA A 31 -1.03 -3.65 -3.82
C ALA A 31 -2.30 -4.50 -3.61
N ASN A 32 -3.47 -3.95 -3.97
CA ASN A 32 -4.77 -4.59 -3.75
C ASN A 32 -4.89 -6.00 -4.37
N PRO A 33 -4.63 -6.21 -5.67
CA PRO A 33 -4.72 -7.55 -6.25
C PRO A 33 -3.68 -8.52 -5.67
N ILE A 34 -2.48 -8.03 -5.30
CA ILE A 34 -1.45 -8.88 -4.67
C ILE A 34 -1.90 -9.34 -3.28
N CYS A 35 -2.38 -8.41 -2.44
CA CYS A 35 -2.94 -8.72 -1.13
C CYS A 35 -4.10 -9.70 -1.24
N SER A 36 -5.04 -9.45 -2.17
CA SER A 36 -6.21 -10.29 -2.40
C SER A 36 -5.83 -11.69 -2.91
N GLY A 37 -4.89 -11.80 -3.85
CA GLY A 37 -4.41 -13.09 -4.33
C GLY A 37 -3.68 -13.88 -3.24
N SER A 38 -2.84 -13.20 -2.45
CA SER A 38 -2.09 -13.84 -1.37
C SER A 38 -2.99 -14.39 -0.28
N ILE A 39 -4.04 -13.67 0.14
CA ILE A 39 -4.96 -14.17 1.18
C ILE A 39 -5.74 -15.40 0.70
N LEU A 40 -6.11 -15.46 -0.58
CA LEU A 40 -6.78 -16.63 -1.16
C LEU A 40 -5.90 -17.88 -1.08
N ILE A 41 -4.60 -17.74 -1.40
CA ILE A 41 -3.64 -18.84 -1.28
C ILE A 41 -3.54 -19.31 0.18
N PHE A 42 -3.41 -18.39 1.13
CA PHE A 42 -3.35 -18.76 2.55
C PHE A 42 -4.64 -19.42 3.05
N ILE A 43 -5.82 -19.00 2.58
CA ILE A 43 -7.08 -19.64 2.97
C ILE A 43 -7.16 -21.06 2.39
N GLN A 44 -6.77 -21.23 1.12
CA GLN A 44 -6.81 -22.52 0.45
C GLN A 44 -5.94 -23.57 1.16
N PHE A 45 -4.72 -23.18 1.55
CA PHE A 45 -3.78 -24.03 2.30
C PHE A 45 -3.94 -23.88 3.83
N GLY A 46 -5.06 -23.33 4.31
CA GLY A 46 -5.31 -23.05 5.72
C GLY A 46 -5.75 -24.25 6.56
N GLY A 47 -5.77 -25.46 6.00
CA GLY A 47 -6.15 -26.69 6.71
C GLY A 47 -7.65 -26.97 6.80
N PHE A 48 -8.51 -26.07 6.30
CA PHE A 48 -9.96 -26.31 6.20
C PHE A 48 -10.40 -26.74 4.80
N VAL A 49 -9.90 -26.07 3.74
CA VAL A 49 -10.27 -26.40 2.36
C VAL A 49 -9.47 -27.59 1.84
N VAL A 50 -8.16 -27.60 2.11
CA VAL A 50 -7.26 -28.72 1.84
C VAL A 50 -6.72 -29.18 3.19
N THR A 51 -7.03 -30.43 3.56
CA THR A 51 -6.54 -31.00 4.82
C THR A 51 -5.05 -31.35 4.71
N LYS A 52 -4.37 -31.46 5.84
CA LYS A 52 -2.91 -31.62 5.88
C LYS A 52 -2.46 -32.89 5.14
N GLU A 53 -3.23 -33.98 5.24
CA GLU A 53 -2.91 -35.26 4.60
C GLU A 53 -3.09 -35.25 3.08
N GLN A 54 -3.89 -34.33 2.54
CA GLN A 54 -4.09 -34.18 1.10
C GLN A 54 -2.98 -33.36 0.42
N ILE A 55 -2.14 -32.67 1.20
CA ILE A 55 -1.04 -31.86 0.68
C ILE A 55 0.14 -32.78 0.37
N PRO A 56 0.69 -32.76 -0.86
CA PRO A 56 1.89 -33.54 -1.19
C PRO A 56 3.05 -33.19 -0.25
N ASP A 57 3.87 -34.18 0.12
CA ASP A 57 4.96 -34.01 1.10
C ASP A 57 5.94 -32.89 0.73
N TYR A 58 6.14 -32.61 -0.56
CA TYR A 58 7.01 -31.53 -1.02
C TYR A 58 6.43 -30.11 -0.84
N LEU A 59 5.11 -29.96 -0.64
CA LEU A 59 4.44 -28.67 -0.37
C LEU A 59 4.05 -28.50 1.10
N ILE A 60 4.32 -29.49 1.96
CA ILE A 60 3.90 -29.44 3.36
C ILE A 60 4.45 -28.23 4.10
N TRP A 61 5.62 -27.72 3.72
CA TRP A 61 6.23 -26.52 4.32
C TRP A 61 5.37 -25.26 4.18
N ILE A 62 4.55 -25.15 3.12
CA ILE A 62 3.61 -24.04 2.93
C ILE A 62 2.53 -24.06 4.02
N TYR A 63 2.07 -25.25 4.40
CA TYR A 63 1.13 -25.39 5.52
C TYR A 63 1.76 -24.90 6.83
N TRP A 64 3.03 -25.22 7.08
CA TRP A 64 3.74 -24.80 8.30
C TRP A 64 4.05 -23.31 8.36
N ILE A 65 4.27 -22.64 7.23
CA ILE A 65 4.48 -21.17 7.22
C ILE A 65 3.14 -20.41 7.24
N ASN A 66 2.03 -21.06 6.93
CA ASN A 66 0.74 -20.41 6.82
C ASN A 66 0.12 -20.13 8.20
N PRO A 67 0.01 -18.86 8.64
CA PRO A 67 -0.56 -18.53 9.95
C PRO A 67 -2.04 -18.89 10.05
N ILE A 68 -2.77 -18.97 8.94
CA ILE A 68 -4.17 -19.41 8.96
C ILE A 68 -4.26 -20.87 9.42
N ALA A 69 -3.34 -21.74 8.99
CA ALA A 69 -3.30 -23.12 9.44
C ALA A 69 -3.10 -23.21 10.97
N TRP A 70 -2.14 -22.46 11.51
CA TRP A 70 -1.92 -22.37 12.95
C TRP A 70 -3.13 -21.80 13.71
N CYS A 71 -3.84 -20.83 13.13
CA CYS A 71 -5.08 -20.28 13.69
C CYS A 71 -6.17 -21.35 13.79
N VAL A 72 -6.44 -22.07 12.70
CA VAL A 72 -7.45 -23.13 12.63
C VAL A 72 -7.13 -24.23 13.65
N CYS A 73 -5.86 -24.64 13.74
CA CYS A 73 -5.42 -25.60 14.74
C CYS A 73 -5.64 -25.10 16.18
N ALA A 74 -5.26 -23.85 16.47
CA ALA A 74 -5.44 -23.27 17.81
C ALA A 74 -6.93 -23.13 18.19
N LEU A 75 -7.78 -22.75 17.24
CA LEU A 75 -9.23 -22.63 17.44
C LEU A 75 -9.87 -24.00 17.68
N ALA A 76 -9.51 -25.01 16.87
CA ALA A 76 -9.99 -26.37 17.04
C ALA A 76 -9.58 -26.93 18.41
N VAL A 77 -8.31 -26.81 18.80
CA VAL A 77 -7.83 -27.26 20.11
C VAL A 77 -8.55 -26.51 21.23
N ASN A 78 -8.71 -25.19 21.14
CA ASN A 78 -9.40 -24.41 22.16
C ASN A 78 -10.88 -24.82 22.32
N GLN A 79 -11.56 -25.18 21.23
CA GLN A 79 -12.97 -25.57 21.26
C GLN A 79 -13.17 -27.00 21.77
N TYR A 80 -12.41 -27.96 21.24
CA TYR A 80 -12.58 -29.38 21.54
C TYR A 80 -11.89 -29.82 22.84
N ARG A 81 -10.99 -29.00 23.41
CA ARG A 81 -10.43 -29.20 24.76
C ARG A 81 -11.26 -28.57 25.89
N ASP A 82 -12.41 -27.98 25.57
CA ASP A 82 -13.32 -27.49 26.60
C ASP A 82 -13.95 -28.66 27.36
N SER A 83 -14.23 -28.48 28.66
CA SER A 83 -14.80 -29.55 29.51
C SER A 83 -16.14 -30.08 29.00
N SER A 84 -16.85 -29.30 28.19
CA SER A 84 -18.13 -29.69 27.59
C SER A 84 -17.97 -30.77 26.49
N PHE A 85 -16.81 -30.84 25.84
CA PHE A 85 -16.51 -31.78 24.75
C PHE A 85 -15.51 -32.86 25.16
N ASP A 86 -14.77 -32.66 26.26
CA ASP A 86 -13.86 -33.68 26.82
C ASP A 86 -14.60 -34.71 27.69
N THR A 87 -15.70 -35.25 27.16
CA THR A 87 -16.51 -36.28 27.82
C THR A 87 -16.44 -37.61 27.08
N CYS A 88 -16.53 -38.71 27.83
CA CYS A 88 -16.60 -40.06 27.27
C CYS A 88 -17.96 -40.35 26.62
N VAL A 89 -19.00 -39.67 27.09
CA VAL A 89 -20.38 -39.79 26.62
C VAL A 89 -20.84 -38.43 26.12
N TYR A 90 -21.29 -38.37 24.88
CA TYR A 90 -21.88 -37.16 24.31
C TYR A 90 -23.08 -37.55 23.45
N ASP A 91 -24.20 -36.85 23.66
CA ASP A 91 -25.46 -37.07 22.93
C ASP A 91 -25.91 -38.55 22.88
N GLY A 92 -25.73 -39.27 23.99
CA GLY A 92 -26.12 -40.69 24.13
C GLY A 92 -25.16 -41.69 23.49
N ILE A 93 -24.01 -41.25 22.94
CA ILE A 93 -22.99 -42.12 22.34
C ILE A 93 -21.77 -42.21 23.28
N ASN A 94 -21.34 -43.42 23.61
CA ASN A 94 -20.08 -43.70 24.32
C ASN A 94 -18.88 -43.70 23.35
N PHE A 95 -18.21 -42.55 23.23
CA PHE A 95 -16.99 -42.41 22.41
C PHE A 95 -15.83 -43.26 22.97
N PHE A 96 -15.73 -43.36 24.29
CA PHE A 96 -14.67 -44.14 24.94
C PHE A 96 -14.80 -45.64 24.65
N GLU A 97 -16.02 -46.18 24.65
CA GLU A 97 -16.24 -47.61 24.37
C GLU A 97 -16.05 -47.95 22.89
N LYS A 98 -16.40 -47.00 22.00
CA LYS A 98 -16.36 -47.23 20.54
C LYS A 98 -15.00 -46.94 19.90
N TYR A 99 -14.31 -45.90 20.37
CA TYR A 99 -13.07 -45.38 19.75
C TYR A 99 -11.90 -45.29 20.74
N ASN A 100 -12.09 -45.67 22.01
CA ASN A 100 -11.07 -45.59 23.07
C ASN A 100 -10.50 -44.17 23.26
N GLN A 101 -11.30 -43.14 22.96
CA GLN A 101 -10.95 -41.72 23.05
C GLN A 101 -12.15 -40.90 23.55
N THR A 102 -11.90 -39.72 24.12
CA THR A 102 -12.97 -38.75 24.44
C THR A 102 -13.49 -38.10 23.16
N MET A 103 -14.69 -37.53 23.21
CA MET A 103 -15.28 -36.89 22.02
C MET A 103 -14.38 -35.76 21.47
N GLY A 104 -13.80 -34.94 22.35
CA GLY A 104 -12.89 -33.86 21.99
C GLY A 104 -11.66 -34.36 21.22
N ASP A 105 -11.00 -35.41 21.73
CA ASP A 105 -9.83 -35.99 21.08
C ASP A 105 -10.18 -36.67 19.74
N TYR A 106 -11.33 -37.37 19.68
CA TYR A 106 -11.82 -37.97 18.43
C TYR A 106 -12.12 -36.91 17.37
N SER A 107 -12.78 -35.82 17.76
CA SER A 107 -13.10 -34.71 16.84
C SER A 107 -11.84 -34.05 16.31
N LEU A 108 -10.84 -33.79 17.18
CA LEU A 108 -9.54 -33.26 16.77
C LEU A 108 -8.80 -34.18 15.80
N SER A 109 -8.85 -35.50 16.03
CA SER A 109 -8.26 -36.49 15.11
C SER A 109 -8.96 -36.51 13.75
N THR A 110 -10.29 -36.30 13.72
CA THR A 110 -11.08 -36.24 12.49
C THR A 110 -10.75 -35.00 11.66
N PHE A 111 -10.45 -33.88 12.31
CA PHE A 111 -9.96 -32.66 11.64
C PHE A 111 -8.46 -32.73 11.28
N GLU A 112 -7.79 -33.87 11.52
CA GLU A 112 -6.34 -34.04 11.32
C GLU A 112 -5.49 -33.02 12.10
N VAL A 113 -6.05 -32.45 13.17
CA VAL A 113 -5.40 -31.41 13.99
C VAL A 113 -4.66 -32.07 15.16
N SER A 114 -3.50 -31.52 15.49
CA SER A 114 -2.71 -32.00 16.63
C SER A 114 -3.49 -31.84 17.94
N THR A 115 -3.75 -32.96 18.61
CA THR A 115 -4.63 -33.04 19.79
C THR A 115 -4.07 -32.36 21.03
N ALA A 116 -2.77 -32.06 21.05
CA ALA A 116 -2.05 -31.72 22.27
C ALA A 116 -2.07 -30.21 22.58
N LYS A 117 -2.33 -29.86 23.84
CA LYS A 117 -2.39 -28.45 24.30
C LYS A 117 -1.09 -27.65 24.07
N TYR A 118 0.07 -28.32 23.97
CA TYR A 118 1.36 -27.65 23.74
C TYR A 118 1.40 -26.92 22.38
N TRP A 119 0.63 -27.40 21.40
CA TRP A 119 0.52 -26.76 20.09
C TRP A 119 -0.06 -25.36 20.14
N LEU A 120 -0.94 -25.08 21.12
CA LEU A 120 -1.48 -23.76 21.34
C LEU A 120 -0.37 -22.76 21.66
N TRP A 121 0.59 -23.17 22.51
CA TRP A 121 1.71 -22.32 22.90
C TRP A 121 2.70 -22.09 21.77
N HIS A 122 2.97 -23.12 20.95
CA HIS A 122 3.75 -22.93 19.72
C HIS A 122 3.05 -22.02 18.72
N GLY A 123 1.72 -22.12 18.58
CA GLY A 123 0.95 -21.21 17.73
C GLY A 123 1.06 -19.76 18.20
N ILE A 124 0.97 -19.51 19.51
CA ILE A 124 1.15 -18.16 20.08
C ILE A 124 2.58 -17.65 19.84
N LEU A 125 3.59 -18.48 20.10
CA LEU A 125 5.00 -18.12 19.88
C LEU A 125 5.28 -17.83 18.41
N TYR A 126 4.78 -18.68 17.52
CA TYR A 126 4.88 -18.52 16.06
C TYR A 126 4.25 -17.20 15.61
N MET A 127 3.04 -16.90 16.08
CA MET A 127 2.33 -15.65 15.75
C MET A 127 3.08 -14.42 16.27
N ALA A 128 3.62 -14.46 17.49
CA ALA A 128 4.41 -13.37 18.05
C ALA A 128 5.70 -13.16 17.25
N ALA A 129 6.39 -14.23 16.88
CA ALA A 129 7.60 -14.18 16.06
C ALA A 129 7.30 -13.64 14.65
N ALA A 130 6.24 -14.13 14.00
CA ALA A 130 5.80 -13.65 12.69
C ALA A 130 5.41 -12.17 12.73
N TYR A 131 4.71 -11.74 13.80
CA TYR A 131 4.36 -10.33 14.01
C TYR A 131 5.60 -9.44 14.04
N ILE A 132 6.60 -9.78 14.88
CA ILE A 132 7.84 -9.01 14.99
C ILE A 132 8.60 -9.03 13.66
N PHE A 133 8.67 -10.19 13.01
CA PHE A 133 9.35 -10.37 11.73
C PHE A 133 8.75 -9.50 10.62
N PHE A 134 7.42 -9.55 10.41
CA PHE A 134 6.78 -8.73 9.39
C PHE A 134 6.76 -7.24 9.75
N MET A 135 6.73 -6.89 11.04
CA MET A 135 6.86 -5.50 11.48
C MET A 135 8.26 -4.96 11.16
N PHE A 136 9.31 -5.73 11.42
CA PHE A 136 10.67 -5.40 11.03
C PHE A 136 10.82 -5.31 9.50
N LEU A 137 10.22 -6.24 8.76
CA LEU A 137 10.22 -6.21 7.30
C LEU A 137 9.48 -4.98 6.74
N SER A 138 8.40 -4.55 7.38
CA SER A 138 7.66 -3.32 7.04
C SER A 138 8.49 -2.08 7.34
N TYR A 139 9.21 -2.06 8.46
CA TYR A 139 10.15 -0.99 8.79
C TYR A 139 11.25 -0.88 7.74
N LEU A 140 11.89 -2.00 7.38
CA LEU A 140 12.86 -2.04 6.29
C LEU A 140 12.25 -1.64 4.95
N ALA A 141 11.02 -2.08 4.66
CA ALA A 141 10.33 -1.69 3.45
C ALA A 141 10.15 -0.17 3.40
N LEU A 142 9.79 0.49 4.50
CA LEU A 142 9.68 1.95 4.54
C LEU A 142 11.04 2.66 4.46
N GLU A 143 12.09 2.09 5.05
CA GLU A 143 13.44 2.67 5.00
C GLU A 143 14.07 2.55 3.60
N TYR A 144 13.91 1.40 2.94
CA TYR A 144 14.45 1.14 1.60
C TYR A 144 13.53 1.60 0.48
N CYS A 145 12.21 1.52 0.64
CA CYS A 145 11.24 2.04 -0.32
C CYS A 145 10.98 3.52 -0.05
N ARG A 146 11.96 4.35 -0.37
CA ARG A 146 11.70 5.76 -0.66
C ARG A 146 11.02 5.83 -2.03
N HIS A 147 9.72 5.51 -2.06
CA HIS A 147 8.88 5.86 -3.20
C HIS A 147 8.85 7.38 -3.25
N GLU A 148 9.71 7.96 -4.08
CA GLU A 148 9.53 9.33 -4.52
C GLU A 148 8.09 9.39 -5.01
N SER A 149 7.28 10.19 -4.31
CA SER A 149 5.89 10.43 -4.68
C SER A 149 5.90 10.62 -6.19
N PRO A 150 5.13 9.85 -6.97
CA PRO A 150 5.14 10.03 -8.40
C PRO A 150 4.84 11.49 -8.62
N GLU A 151 5.83 12.17 -9.20
CA GLU A 151 5.63 13.47 -9.77
C GLU A 151 4.52 13.19 -10.78
N ASN A 152 3.29 13.58 -10.44
CA ASN A 152 2.19 13.61 -11.40
C ASN A 152 2.49 14.76 -12.36
N VAL A 153 3.63 14.65 -13.05
CA VAL A 153 4.00 15.36 -14.23
C VAL A 153 3.60 14.39 -15.34
N VAL A 154 2.37 14.57 -15.77
CA VAL A 154 2.06 14.41 -17.18
C VAL A 154 2.88 15.49 -17.89
N LEU A 155 4.13 15.17 -18.22
CA LEU A 155 4.81 15.80 -19.35
C LEU A 155 5.18 14.63 -20.25
N ASP A 156 4.44 14.55 -21.35
CA ASP A 156 4.82 13.76 -22.50
C ASP A 156 6.32 13.96 -22.74
N THR A 157 7.02 12.83 -22.79
CA THR A 157 8.42 12.77 -23.18
C THR A 157 8.47 13.08 -24.66
N GLU A 158 9.13 14.16 -25.06
CA GLU A 158 10.05 14.08 -26.20
C GLU A 158 11.35 14.83 -25.85
N ASP A 159 12.42 14.03 -25.84
CA ASP A 159 13.85 14.31 -25.77
C ASP A 159 14.43 15.17 -24.63
N LYS A 160 15.17 14.48 -23.75
CA LYS A 160 16.28 15.05 -22.98
C LYS A 160 17.57 14.37 -23.37
N ASP A 161 18.32 15.05 -24.24
CA ASP A 161 19.78 15.06 -24.13
C ASP A 161 20.18 16.06 -23.04
N ASP A 162 20.96 15.54 -22.10
CA ASP A 162 21.96 16.15 -21.23
C ASP A 162 21.62 17.28 -20.24
N ILE A 163 22.18 17.13 -19.04
CA ILE A 163 22.06 18.03 -17.90
C ILE A 163 23.15 19.09 -18.04
N THR A 164 22.79 20.36 -18.26
CA THR A 164 23.65 21.49 -17.86
C THR A 164 22.77 22.69 -17.50
N ASP A 165 22.91 23.14 -16.24
CA ASP A 165 22.45 24.40 -15.66
C ASP A 165 20.99 24.82 -15.90
N SER A 166 20.18 24.76 -14.83
CA SER A 166 18.77 25.13 -14.82
C SER A 166 18.53 26.64 -15.03
N TYR A 167 18.66 27.08 -16.27
CA TYR A 167 17.96 28.25 -16.80
C TYR A 167 16.99 27.76 -17.87
N THR A 168 15.70 27.70 -17.57
CA THR A 168 14.69 27.42 -18.58
C THR A 168 14.34 28.75 -19.26
N LEU A 169 14.80 28.91 -20.51
CA LEU A 169 14.51 30.06 -21.33
C LEU A 169 13.05 29.96 -21.81
N ALA A 170 12.10 30.34 -20.95
CA ALA A 170 10.69 30.35 -21.29
C ALA A 170 10.43 31.47 -22.31
N ARG A 171 10.18 31.10 -23.57
CA ARG A 171 9.75 32.05 -24.60
C ARG A 171 8.30 32.43 -24.32
N THR A 172 8.02 33.73 -24.16
CA THR A 172 6.66 34.22 -24.04
C THR A 172 5.88 33.87 -25.32
N PRO A 173 4.59 33.46 -25.22
CA PRO A 173 3.76 33.25 -26.40
C PRO A 173 3.66 34.58 -27.15
N ARG A 174 4.30 34.66 -28.32
CA ARG A 174 3.95 35.70 -29.29
C ARG A 174 2.58 35.31 -29.85
N PRO A 175 1.59 36.20 -29.89
CA PRO A 175 0.36 35.92 -30.60
C PRO A 175 0.68 35.84 -32.09
N SER A 176 0.77 34.62 -32.62
CA SER A 176 0.64 34.36 -34.06
C SER A 176 -0.85 34.36 -34.41
N PRO A 177 -1.26 34.97 -35.53
CA PRO A 177 -2.66 35.07 -35.92
C PRO A 177 -3.10 33.74 -36.53
N THR A 178 -3.56 32.80 -35.71
CA THR A 178 -4.34 31.66 -36.21
C THR A 178 -5.37 31.28 -35.16
N GLU A 179 -6.62 31.29 -35.60
CA GLU A 179 -7.83 31.05 -34.84
C GLU A 179 -7.77 29.76 -34.01
N GLY A 180 -8.23 29.86 -32.77
CA GLY A 180 -8.40 28.73 -31.87
C GLY A 180 -8.58 29.21 -30.44
N ASP A 181 -9.81 29.59 -30.06
CA ASP A 181 -10.18 29.94 -28.70
C ASP A 181 -9.83 28.80 -27.73
N ALA A 182 -8.79 28.99 -26.93
CA ALA A 182 -8.48 28.13 -25.80
C ALA A 182 -8.90 28.86 -24.51
N ILE A 183 -10.17 28.70 -24.13
CA ILE A 183 -10.67 29.16 -22.83
C ILE A 183 -10.16 28.18 -21.76
N LEU A 184 -9.08 28.53 -21.06
CA LEU A 184 -8.64 27.79 -19.88
C LEU A 184 -9.40 28.31 -18.64
N SER A 185 -10.43 27.57 -18.22
CA SER A 185 -11.14 27.80 -16.96
C SER A 185 -10.21 27.50 -15.79
N VAL A 186 -9.74 28.54 -15.10
CA VAL A 186 -8.96 28.39 -13.87
C VAL A 186 -9.90 28.38 -12.68
N VAL A 187 -10.24 27.18 -12.20
CA VAL A 187 -10.81 26.98 -10.87
C VAL A 187 -9.70 27.21 -9.84
N PRO A 188 -9.87 28.13 -8.86
CA PRO A 188 -8.82 28.39 -7.87
C PRO A 188 -8.86 27.30 -6.81
N THR A 189 -7.95 26.32 -6.89
CA THR A 189 -7.72 25.38 -5.78
C THR A 189 -6.75 26.00 -4.79
N SER A 190 -7.31 26.32 -3.64
CA SER A 190 -6.68 26.87 -2.44
C SER A 190 -5.43 26.10 -2.00
N GLY A 191 -4.40 26.84 -1.57
CA GLY A 191 -3.36 26.39 -0.66
C GLY A 191 -2.18 25.63 -1.29
N LYS A 192 -1.25 26.34 -1.93
CA LYS A 192 0.08 25.78 -2.26
C LYS A 192 1.18 26.69 -1.73
N HIS A 193 2.14 26.05 -1.06
CA HIS A 193 3.37 26.62 -0.53
C HIS A 193 4.06 27.51 -1.56
N PHE A 194 4.21 28.80 -1.26
CA PHE A 194 4.93 29.74 -2.13
C PHE A 194 6.43 29.57 -1.90
N VAL A 195 7.13 28.94 -2.84
CA VAL A 195 8.59 28.95 -2.88
C VAL A 195 9.02 30.24 -3.60
N PRO A 196 9.71 31.17 -2.91
CA PRO A 196 10.08 32.45 -3.51
C PRO A 196 11.17 32.25 -4.59
N VAL A 197 10.81 32.46 -5.85
CA VAL A 197 11.74 32.39 -7.00
C VAL A 197 12.13 33.79 -7.46
N SER A 198 13.42 34.01 -7.73
CA SER A 198 13.92 35.26 -8.33
C SER A 198 13.85 35.17 -9.84
N VAL A 199 13.24 36.17 -10.48
CA VAL A 199 13.08 36.22 -11.95
C VAL A 199 14.04 37.27 -12.50
N ALA A 200 14.85 36.90 -13.49
CA ALA A 200 15.67 37.86 -14.24
C ALA A 200 15.17 37.92 -15.69
N PHE A 201 15.09 39.14 -16.22
CA PHE A 201 14.78 39.37 -17.64
C PHE A 201 15.98 40.04 -18.29
N LYS A 202 16.28 39.61 -19.51
CA LYS A 202 17.38 40.13 -20.31
C LYS A 202 16.82 40.54 -21.66
N ASP A 203 17.21 41.74 -22.10
CA ASP A 203 16.82 42.31 -23.38
C ASP A 203 15.29 42.30 -23.60
N LEU A 204 14.55 42.92 -22.68
CA LEU A 204 13.10 43.06 -22.77
C LEU A 204 12.71 44.18 -23.76
N TRP A 205 11.80 43.85 -24.68
CA TRP A 205 11.23 44.78 -25.65
C TRP A 205 9.71 44.76 -25.51
N TYR A 206 9.10 45.94 -25.42
CA TYR A 206 7.64 46.07 -25.32
C TYR A 206 7.14 47.12 -26.30
N THR A 207 6.15 46.73 -27.09
CA THR A 207 5.61 47.53 -28.18
C THR A 207 4.10 47.63 -28.03
N VAL A 208 3.56 48.85 -28.15
CA VAL A 208 2.12 49.08 -28.06
C VAL A 208 1.66 49.69 -29.39
N PRO A 209 0.52 49.24 -29.95
CA PRO A 209 -0.06 49.88 -31.11
C PRO A 209 -0.48 51.32 -30.78
N ASP A 210 -0.18 52.25 -31.68
CA ASP A 210 -0.52 53.66 -31.49
C ASP A 210 -2.05 53.81 -31.39
N PRO A 211 -2.58 54.46 -30.33
CA PRO A 211 -4.03 54.65 -30.16
C PRO A 211 -4.69 55.45 -31.29
N THR A 212 -3.91 56.19 -32.07
CA THR A 212 -4.41 57.04 -33.16
C THR A 212 -4.39 56.31 -34.51
N ASN A 213 -3.50 55.34 -34.68
CA ASN A 213 -3.36 54.58 -35.92
C ASN A 213 -2.93 53.14 -35.63
N PRO A 214 -3.87 52.17 -35.59
CA PRO A 214 -3.61 50.81 -35.11
C PRO A 214 -2.71 49.96 -36.02
N LYS A 215 -2.23 50.51 -37.15
CA LYS A 215 -1.28 49.85 -38.05
C LYS A 215 0.19 50.17 -37.75
N GLU A 216 0.44 51.12 -36.86
CA GLU A 216 1.80 51.53 -36.47
C GLU A 216 2.03 51.16 -35.00
N THR A 217 3.17 50.51 -34.72
CA THR A 217 3.52 50.07 -33.37
C THR A 217 4.68 50.89 -32.84
N ILE A 218 4.54 51.40 -31.61
CA ILE A 218 5.57 52.19 -30.94
C ILE A 218 6.26 51.30 -29.90
N ASP A 219 7.59 51.27 -29.97
CA ASP A 219 8.43 50.56 -29.01
C ASP A 219 8.64 51.43 -27.76
N LEU A 220 8.06 51.01 -26.63
CA LEU A 220 8.15 51.73 -25.36
C LEU A 220 9.36 51.29 -24.52
N LEU A 221 9.78 50.03 -24.64
CA LEU A 221 10.93 49.47 -23.92
C LEU A 221 11.88 48.85 -24.94
N LYS A 222 13.17 49.19 -24.87
CA LYS A 222 14.22 48.67 -25.76
C LYS A 222 15.41 48.17 -24.96
N GLY A 223 15.69 46.87 -25.04
CA GLY A 223 16.92 46.27 -24.51
C GLY A 223 17.11 46.37 -23.00
N ILE A 224 16.02 46.41 -22.21
CA ILE A 224 16.13 46.55 -20.76
C ILE A 224 16.40 45.18 -20.12
N SER A 225 17.42 45.13 -19.27
CA SER A 225 17.77 43.95 -18.49
C SER A 225 17.67 44.26 -17.00
N GLY A 226 17.14 43.33 -16.21
CA GLY A 226 16.89 43.52 -14.79
C GLY A 226 16.54 42.23 -14.05
N TYR A 227 16.42 42.32 -12.73
CA TYR A 227 16.05 41.19 -11.90
C TYR A 227 15.02 41.62 -10.85
N ALA A 228 14.05 40.76 -10.60
CA ALA A 228 13.01 40.92 -9.60
C ALA A 228 13.19 39.86 -8.52
N ARG A 229 13.38 40.31 -7.28
CA ARG A 229 13.43 39.43 -6.11
C ARG A 229 12.01 39.22 -5.56
N PRO A 230 11.70 38.02 -5.05
CA PRO A 230 10.41 37.73 -4.45
C PRO A 230 10.15 38.64 -3.24
N GLY A 231 8.99 39.30 -3.24
CA GLY A 231 8.54 40.21 -2.18
C GLY A 231 8.84 41.70 -2.38
N THR A 232 9.53 42.10 -3.45
CA THR A 232 9.90 43.52 -3.68
C THR A 232 9.01 44.27 -4.68
N ILE A 233 8.05 43.59 -5.32
CA ILE A 233 7.04 44.22 -6.20
C ILE A 233 5.74 44.34 -5.41
N THR A 234 5.66 45.34 -4.54
CA THR A 234 4.41 45.79 -3.92
C THR A 234 4.03 47.14 -4.51
N ARG A 235 2.95 47.10 -5.31
CA ARG A 235 1.96 48.14 -5.64
C ARG A 235 2.25 49.57 -5.14
N SER A 236 2.49 50.49 -6.07
CA SER A 236 1.94 51.86 -5.99
C SER A 236 0.81 51.97 -7.01
#